data_AF-A0A963JY98-F1
#
_entry.id   AF-A0A963JY98-F1
#
_cell.length_a   1.000
_cell.length_b   1.000
_cell.length_c   1.000
_cell.angle_alpha   90.00
_cell.angle_beta   90.00
_cell.angle_gamma   90.00
#
_symmetry.space_group_name_H-M   'P 1'
#
loop_
_entity.id
_entity.type
_entity.pdbx_description
1 polymer ?
#
loop_
_entity_poly.entity_id
_entity_poly.type
_entity_poly.pdbx_seq_one_letter_code
_entity_poly.pdbx_strand_id
1 'polypeptide(L)'
;MSGAIWASAGRELLDPAAGGGLAVTASFLKAYLARPELAPVAESCTAERALHARLLADPFAAVEDAALADLADADAAQNWRVWLGFRDFLARRPSLEAAYLALVKGEGPAVPALFVDQLVHVILRHLLDGEADAYRWRAAECLFRPQKVSITEGGILLADEETVEQAAATGGFGGLGQLLRQAGTVPRSVELDVLGEGNAASYAGRSERFDMVLDVAFTRPGSDALARVLERWVAHFLKLAIRLQPVQTIRHES
;
A
#
# COMPACT_ATOMS: atom_id res chain seq x y z
N MET A 1 13.17 -19.56 8.35
CA MET A 1 12.02 -19.24 7.49
C MET A 1 11.86 -17.73 7.55
N SER A 2 12.06 -17.01 6.44
CA SER A 2 11.67 -15.60 6.39
C SER A 2 10.17 -15.53 6.70
N GLY A 3 9.77 -14.67 7.63
CA GLY A 3 8.36 -14.49 7.95
C GLY A 3 7.67 -13.89 6.73
N ALA A 4 6.59 -14.52 6.25
CA ALA A 4 5.77 -13.93 5.21
C ALA A 4 5.15 -12.64 5.78
N ILE A 5 5.55 -11.49 5.24
CA ILE A 5 4.94 -10.19 5.54
C ILE A 5 3.93 -9.85 4.45
N TRP A 6 2.96 -8.99 4.79
CA TRP A 6 2.05 -8.36 3.83
C TRP A 6 1.44 -9.33 2.81
N ALA A 7 0.79 -10.38 3.31
CA ALA A 7 -0.01 -11.27 2.47
C ALA A 7 -1.06 -10.48 1.66
N SER A 8 -1.59 -9.40 2.22
CA SER A 8 -2.54 -8.50 1.54
C SER A 8 -1.96 -7.77 0.34
N ALA A 9 -0.63 -7.69 0.19
CA ALA A 9 0.00 -7.07 -0.98
C ALA A 9 -0.29 -7.83 -2.29
N GLY A 10 -0.73 -9.10 -2.21
CA GLY A 10 -1.13 -9.86 -3.39
C GLY A 10 0.03 -10.32 -4.27
N ARG A 11 1.26 -10.35 -3.76
CA ARG A 11 2.46 -10.81 -4.49
C ARG A 11 2.30 -12.23 -5.04
N GLU A 12 1.67 -13.12 -4.28
CA GLU A 12 1.43 -14.52 -4.68
C GLU A 12 0.43 -14.67 -5.84
N LEU A 13 -0.29 -13.59 -6.19
CA LEU A 13 -1.20 -13.57 -7.32
C LEU A 13 -0.50 -13.19 -8.63
N LEU A 14 0.81 -12.93 -8.62
CA LEU A 14 1.55 -12.41 -9.76
C LEU A 14 2.66 -13.37 -10.20
N ASP A 15 2.91 -13.38 -11.50
CA ASP A 15 3.99 -14.19 -12.09
C ASP A 15 5.26 -13.36 -12.27
N PRO A 16 6.46 -13.96 -12.24
CA PRO A 16 7.69 -13.27 -12.62
C PRO A 16 7.63 -12.80 -14.08
N ALA A 17 8.03 -11.56 -14.33
CA ALA A 17 8.22 -11.00 -15.65
C ALA A 17 9.70 -10.89 -16.04
N ALA A 18 9.98 -10.74 -17.33
CA ALA A 18 11.31 -10.40 -17.81
C ALA A 18 11.83 -9.10 -17.17
N GLY A 19 13.13 -9.01 -16.92
CA GLY A 19 13.74 -7.83 -16.29
C GLY A 19 13.59 -7.76 -14.76
N GLY A 20 13.06 -8.82 -14.13
CA GLY A 20 12.95 -8.95 -12.67
C GLY A 20 11.67 -8.37 -12.06
N GLY A 21 10.68 -8.02 -12.89
CA GLY A 21 9.40 -7.47 -12.45
C GLY A 21 8.30 -8.50 -12.26
N LEU A 22 7.06 -8.01 -12.13
CA LEU A 22 5.84 -8.81 -11.91
C LEU A 22 4.84 -8.66 -13.05
N ALA A 23 4.47 -9.76 -13.70
CA ALA A 23 3.45 -9.79 -14.74
C ALA A 23 2.05 -9.77 -14.12
N VAL A 24 1.15 -8.97 -14.71
CA VAL A 24 -0.26 -8.92 -14.32
C VAL A 24 -0.92 -10.24 -14.70
N THR A 25 -1.65 -10.84 -13.75
CA THR A 25 -2.38 -12.09 -13.99
C THR A 25 -3.88 -11.89 -13.81
N ALA A 26 -4.66 -12.87 -14.27
CA ALA A 26 -6.09 -12.93 -14.00
C ALA A 26 -6.38 -12.96 -12.49
N SER A 27 -5.59 -13.69 -11.69
CA SER A 27 -5.78 -13.80 -10.24
C SER A 27 -5.60 -12.46 -9.54
N PHE A 28 -4.60 -11.67 -9.95
CA PHE A 28 -4.37 -10.33 -9.40
C PHE A 28 -5.53 -9.39 -9.73
N LEU A 29 -6.03 -9.39 -10.96
CA LEU A 29 -7.17 -8.56 -11.35
C LEU A 29 -8.47 -8.98 -10.64
N LYS A 30 -8.69 -10.28 -10.41
CA LYS A 30 -9.85 -10.77 -9.65
C LYS A 30 -9.85 -10.33 -8.19
N ALA A 31 -8.68 -10.14 -7.59
CA ALA A 31 -8.59 -9.61 -6.23
C ALA A 31 -9.19 -8.19 -6.12
N TYR A 32 -9.04 -7.35 -7.15
CA TYR A 32 -9.72 -6.05 -7.18
C TYR A 32 -11.24 -6.20 -7.27
N LEU A 33 -11.74 -7.13 -8.08
CA LEU A 33 -13.18 -7.38 -8.24
C LEU A 33 -13.85 -7.90 -6.96
N ALA A 34 -13.08 -8.46 -6.04
CA ALA A 34 -13.57 -8.90 -4.74
C ALA A 34 -13.71 -7.76 -3.73
N ARG A 35 -13.21 -6.57 -4.03
CA ARG A 35 -13.25 -5.44 -3.10
C ARG A 35 -14.65 -4.82 -3.02
N PRO A 36 -15.06 -4.29 -1.85
CA PRO A 36 -16.40 -3.70 -1.67
C PRO A 36 -16.74 -2.59 -2.66
N GLU A 37 -15.75 -1.85 -3.17
CA GLU A 37 -15.97 -0.76 -4.12
C GLU A 37 -16.36 -1.25 -5.54
N LEU A 38 -16.15 -2.53 -5.86
CA LEU A 38 -16.45 -3.15 -7.17
C LEU A 38 -17.35 -4.39 -7.06
N ALA A 39 -17.47 -4.97 -5.88
CA ALA A 39 -18.31 -6.13 -5.62
C ALA A 39 -19.79 -5.70 -5.62
N PRO A 40 -20.66 -6.33 -6.43
CA PRO A 40 -22.08 -6.01 -6.46
C PRO A 40 -22.74 -6.21 -5.09
N VAL A 41 -23.51 -5.22 -4.65
CA VAL A 41 -24.32 -5.27 -3.42
C VAL A 41 -25.72 -5.81 -3.71
N ALA A 42 -26.60 -5.94 -2.72
CA ALA A 42 -27.97 -6.46 -2.92
C ALA A 42 -28.80 -5.58 -3.87
N GLU A 43 -28.53 -4.28 -3.86
CA GLU A 43 -29.19 -3.24 -4.63
C GLU A 43 -28.64 -3.08 -6.05
N SER A 44 -27.48 -3.70 -6.36
CA SER A 44 -26.86 -3.63 -7.68
C SER A 44 -27.79 -4.14 -8.78
N CYS A 45 -27.87 -3.36 -9.86
CA CYS A 45 -28.71 -3.66 -11.02
C CYS A 45 -28.23 -4.91 -11.79
N THR A 46 -29.10 -5.48 -12.62
CA THR A 46 -28.78 -6.68 -13.41
C THR A 46 -27.57 -6.48 -14.33
N ALA A 47 -27.43 -5.30 -14.93
CA ALA A 47 -26.31 -4.98 -15.82
C ALA A 47 -24.96 -4.99 -15.08
N GLU A 48 -24.89 -4.39 -13.90
CA GLU A 48 -23.69 -4.39 -13.06
C GLU A 48 -23.30 -5.80 -12.62
N ARG A 49 -24.27 -6.61 -12.15
CA ARG A 49 -24.02 -8.01 -11.77
C ARG A 49 -23.51 -8.84 -12.95
N ALA A 50 -24.07 -8.63 -14.14
CA ALA A 50 -23.64 -9.31 -15.35
C ALA A 50 -22.22 -8.89 -15.77
N LEU A 51 -21.90 -7.59 -15.66
CA LEU A 51 -20.56 -7.06 -15.92
C LEU A 51 -19.53 -7.67 -14.98
N HIS A 52 -19.83 -7.68 -13.68
CA HIS A 52 -18.96 -8.28 -12.65
C HIS A 52 -18.73 -9.77 -12.89
N ALA A 53 -19.80 -10.54 -13.13
CA ALA A 53 -19.70 -11.96 -13.42
C ALA A 53 -18.87 -12.25 -14.68
N ARG A 54 -19.04 -11.44 -15.74
CA ARG A 54 -18.22 -11.53 -16.96
C ARG A 54 -16.74 -11.34 -16.67
N LEU A 55 -16.40 -10.33 -15.87
CA LEU A 55 -15.02 -10.01 -15.52
C LEU A 55 -14.40 -10.96 -14.50
N LEU A 56 -15.21 -11.59 -13.64
CA LEU A 56 -14.74 -12.70 -12.81
C LEU A 56 -14.38 -13.94 -13.64
N ALA A 57 -15.12 -14.20 -14.73
CA ALA A 57 -14.81 -15.28 -15.65
C ALA A 57 -13.55 -14.96 -16.46
N ASP A 58 -13.52 -13.80 -17.11
CA ASP A 58 -12.39 -13.29 -17.89
C ASP A 58 -12.05 -11.84 -17.49
N PRO A 59 -11.06 -11.64 -16.60
CA PRO A 59 -10.68 -10.31 -16.13
C PRO A 59 -10.16 -9.40 -17.24
N PHE A 60 -9.65 -9.96 -18.34
CA PHE A 60 -9.12 -9.20 -19.46
C PHE A 60 -10.17 -8.90 -20.54
N ALA A 61 -11.41 -9.37 -20.36
CA ALA A 61 -12.49 -9.13 -21.31
C ALA A 61 -12.67 -7.62 -21.57
N ALA A 62 -12.80 -7.26 -22.84
CA ALA A 62 -13.08 -5.89 -23.25
C ALA A 62 -14.46 -5.45 -22.72
N VAL A 63 -14.54 -4.20 -22.28
CA VAL A 63 -15.78 -3.57 -21.81
C VAL A 63 -15.96 -2.28 -22.58
N GLU A 64 -17.02 -2.21 -23.37
CA GLU A 64 -17.38 -1.01 -24.13
C GLU A 64 -18.13 -0.01 -23.24
N ASP A 65 -18.00 1.28 -23.55
CA ASP A 65 -18.69 2.35 -22.81
C ASP A 65 -20.22 2.18 -22.80
N ALA A 66 -20.79 1.57 -23.86
CA ALA A 66 -22.21 1.24 -23.92
C ALA A 66 -22.64 0.33 -22.76
N ALA A 67 -21.83 -0.67 -22.41
CA ALA A 67 -22.10 -1.56 -21.29
C ALA A 67 -22.07 -0.83 -19.94
N LEU A 68 -21.33 0.28 -19.84
CA LEU A 68 -21.28 1.13 -18.65
C LEU A 68 -22.44 2.15 -18.60
N ALA A 69 -23.02 2.50 -19.75
CA ALA A 69 -24.20 3.35 -19.83
C ALA A 69 -25.49 2.62 -19.38
N ASP A 70 -25.49 1.28 -19.45
CA ASP A 70 -26.59 0.44 -18.99
C ASP A 70 -26.65 0.28 -17.46
N LEU A 71 -25.64 0.77 -16.72
CA LEU A 71 -25.65 0.75 -15.26
C LEU A 71 -26.62 1.81 -14.74
N ALA A 72 -27.51 1.40 -13.84
CA ALA A 72 -28.52 2.28 -13.25
C ALA A 72 -27.92 3.34 -12.30
N ASP A 73 -26.80 3.01 -11.66
CA ASP A 73 -26.08 3.91 -10.75
C ASP A 73 -24.90 4.55 -11.47
N ALA A 74 -24.93 5.87 -11.59
CA ALA A 74 -23.90 6.66 -12.26
C ALA A 74 -22.56 6.64 -11.49
N ASP A 75 -22.60 6.55 -10.17
CA ASP A 75 -21.39 6.48 -9.33
C ASP A 75 -20.73 5.11 -9.48
N ALA A 76 -21.52 4.04 -9.50
CA ALA A 76 -21.03 2.70 -9.82
C ALA A 76 -20.40 2.66 -11.23
N ALA A 77 -21.07 3.23 -12.24
CA ALA A 77 -20.51 3.32 -13.59
C ALA A 77 -19.18 4.08 -13.62
N GLN A 78 -19.03 5.14 -12.82
CA GLN A 78 -17.78 5.88 -12.71
C GLN A 78 -16.67 5.05 -12.04
N ASN A 79 -16.96 4.31 -10.98
CA ASN A 79 -16.01 3.40 -10.34
C ASN A 79 -15.51 2.33 -11.32
N TRP A 80 -16.42 1.76 -12.12
CA TRP A 80 -16.07 0.82 -13.18
C TRP A 80 -15.15 1.46 -14.24
N ARG A 81 -15.43 2.68 -14.70
CA ARG A 81 -14.54 3.38 -15.66
C ARG A 81 -13.13 3.56 -15.12
N VAL A 82 -13.01 4.00 -13.86
CA VAL A 82 -11.72 4.21 -13.21
C VAL A 82 -10.94 2.90 -13.11
N TRP A 83 -11.59 1.83 -12.65
CA TRP A 83 -10.93 0.52 -12.53
C TRP A 83 -10.57 -0.08 -13.89
N LEU A 84 -11.46 -0.03 -14.88
CA LEU A 84 -11.20 -0.55 -16.23
C LEU A 84 -10.04 0.20 -16.90
N GLY A 85 -9.99 1.53 -16.75
CA GLY A 85 -8.86 2.33 -17.25
C GLY A 85 -7.53 1.93 -16.61
N PHE A 86 -7.51 1.70 -15.30
CA PHE A 86 -6.34 1.19 -14.60
C PHE A 86 -5.96 -0.23 -15.03
N ARG A 87 -6.93 -1.15 -15.09
CA ARG A 87 -6.76 -2.53 -15.54
C ARG A 87 -6.15 -2.61 -16.93
N ASP A 88 -6.73 -1.90 -17.90
CA ASP A 88 -6.27 -1.88 -19.29
C ASP A 88 -4.89 -1.26 -19.39
N PHE A 89 -4.61 -0.25 -18.56
CA PHE A 89 -3.29 0.32 -18.45
C PHE A 89 -2.28 -0.75 -18.00
N LEU A 90 -2.53 -1.44 -16.88
CA LEU A 90 -1.67 -2.52 -16.39
C LEU A 90 -1.47 -3.63 -17.43
N ALA A 91 -2.55 -4.13 -18.04
CA ALA A 91 -2.52 -5.27 -18.96
C ALA A 91 -1.68 -5.03 -20.23
N ARG A 92 -1.50 -3.77 -20.63
CA ARG A 92 -0.69 -3.41 -21.81
C ARG A 92 0.80 -3.30 -21.51
N ARG A 93 1.22 -3.43 -20.25
CA ARG A 93 2.63 -3.28 -19.85
C ARG A 93 3.22 -4.65 -19.53
N PRO A 94 4.54 -4.81 -19.74
CA PRO A 94 5.21 -6.08 -19.50
C PRO A 94 5.30 -6.45 -18.02
N SER A 95 5.17 -5.46 -17.12
CA SER A 95 5.15 -5.68 -15.67
C SER A 95 4.48 -4.54 -14.91
N LEU A 96 4.16 -4.79 -13.63
CA LEU A 96 3.70 -3.78 -12.68
C LEU A 96 4.74 -2.67 -12.49
N GLU A 97 6.03 -2.99 -12.49
CA GLU A 97 7.10 -1.99 -12.42
C GLU A 97 7.10 -1.06 -13.62
N ALA A 98 6.92 -1.61 -14.83
CA ALA A 98 6.82 -0.80 -16.04
C ALA A 98 5.58 0.10 -16.01
N ALA A 99 4.46 -0.42 -15.50
CA ALA A 99 3.25 0.35 -15.30
C ALA A 99 3.43 1.47 -14.26
N TYR A 100 4.03 1.17 -13.11
CA TYR A 100 4.36 2.14 -12.07
C TYR A 100 5.28 3.26 -12.60
N LEU A 101 6.35 2.90 -13.32
CA LEU A 101 7.25 3.88 -13.93
C LEU A 101 6.52 4.80 -14.93
N ALA A 102 5.62 4.25 -15.74
CA ALA A 102 4.81 5.03 -16.66
C ALA A 102 3.86 5.97 -15.92
N LEU A 103 3.23 5.54 -14.81
CA LEU A 103 2.37 6.40 -13.99
C LEU A 103 3.14 7.60 -13.41
N VAL A 104 4.30 7.37 -12.79
CA VAL A 104 5.09 8.46 -12.18
C VAL A 104 5.69 9.41 -13.21
N LYS A 105 5.81 8.99 -14.47
CA LYS A 105 6.20 9.84 -15.61
C LYS A 105 5.04 10.60 -16.25
N GLY A 106 3.80 10.36 -15.81
CA GLY A 106 2.61 10.98 -16.40
C GLY A 106 2.15 10.34 -17.71
N GLU A 107 2.59 9.11 -18.00
CA GLU A 107 2.24 8.35 -19.22
C GLU A 107 1.02 7.42 -19.03
N GLY A 108 0.35 7.51 -17.87
CA GLY A 108 -0.81 6.69 -17.52
C GLY A 108 -2.11 7.48 -17.35
N PRO A 109 -3.23 6.78 -17.15
CA PRO A 109 -4.51 7.42 -16.86
C PRO A 109 -4.48 8.12 -15.49
N ALA A 110 -5.43 9.02 -15.26
CA ALA A 110 -5.70 9.51 -13.92
C ALA A 110 -6.22 8.35 -13.05
N VAL A 111 -5.48 8.00 -12.01
CA VAL A 111 -5.81 6.91 -11.08
C VAL A 111 -5.84 7.42 -9.64
N PRO A 112 -6.71 6.87 -8.78
CA PRO A 112 -6.67 7.16 -7.36
C PRO A 112 -5.30 6.84 -6.76
N ALA A 113 -4.84 7.65 -5.79
CA ALA A 113 -3.58 7.44 -5.08
C ALA A 113 -3.47 6.01 -4.50
N LEU A 114 -4.59 5.48 -4.00
CA LEU A 114 -4.69 4.12 -3.47
C LEU A 114 -4.19 3.04 -4.45
N PHE A 115 -4.44 3.19 -5.76
CA PHE A 115 -3.93 2.22 -6.74
C PHE A 115 -2.42 2.29 -6.89
N VAL A 116 -1.85 3.49 -6.80
CA VAL A 116 -0.39 3.69 -6.81
C VAL A 116 0.22 3.08 -5.54
N ASP A 117 -0.38 3.32 -4.38
CA ASP A 117 0.06 2.76 -3.10
C ASP A 117 0.05 1.22 -3.15
N GLN A 118 -0.99 0.62 -3.73
CA GLN A 118 -1.06 -0.84 -3.91
C GLN A 118 0.03 -1.39 -4.83
N LEU A 119 0.36 -0.69 -5.92
CA LEU A 119 1.48 -1.06 -6.78
C LEU A 119 2.81 -0.99 -6.01
N VAL A 120 3.03 0.08 -5.25
CA VAL A 120 4.26 0.23 -4.46
C VAL A 120 4.34 -0.85 -3.38
N HIS A 121 3.24 -1.17 -2.72
CA HIS A 121 3.16 -2.21 -1.70
C HIS A 121 3.55 -3.59 -2.27
N VAL A 122 2.98 -4.00 -3.40
CA VAL A 122 3.30 -5.30 -4.01
C VAL A 122 4.72 -5.37 -4.57
N ILE A 123 5.22 -4.27 -5.13
CA ILE A 123 6.60 -4.18 -5.63
C ILE A 123 7.59 -4.25 -4.47
N LEU A 124 7.32 -3.58 -3.35
CA LEU A 124 8.16 -3.67 -2.14
C LEU A 124 8.11 -5.06 -1.52
N ARG A 125 6.94 -5.71 -1.49
CA ARG A 125 6.85 -7.09 -1.01
C ARG A 125 7.74 -8.03 -1.82
N HIS A 126 7.78 -7.84 -3.15
CA HIS A 126 8.66 -8.57 -4.06
C HIS A 126 10.14 -8.22 -3.85
N LEU A 127 10.45 -6.93 -3.78
CA LEU A 127 11.82 -6.43 -3.61
C LEU A 127 12.47 -6.85 -2.29
N LEU A 128 11.66 -7.03 -1.25
CA LEU A 128 12.08 -7.47 0.07
C LEU A 128 11.95 -8.98 0.27
N ASP A 129 11.79 -9.75 -0.81
CA ASP A 129 11.84 -11.20 -0.69
C ASP A 129 13.20 -11.67 -0.17
N GLY A 130 13.17 -12.61 0.77
CA GLY A 130 14.36 -13.07 1.51
C GLY A 130 14.92 -12.07 2.55
N GLU A 131 14.36 -10.86 2.69
CA GLU A 131 14.70 -9.96 3.80
C GLU A 131 14.22 -10.55 5.14
N ALA A 132 14.95 -10.27 6.22
CA ALA A 132 14.60 -10.72 7.57
C ALA A 132 14.67 -9.61 8.61
N ASP A 133 15.11 -8.40 8.21
CA ASP A 133 15.22 -7.25 9.07
C ASP A 133 13.88 -6.49 9.19
N ALA A 134 13.28 -6.55 10.38
CA ALA A 134 12.02 -5.88 10.69
C ALA A 134 12.07 -4.36 10.51
N TYR A 135 13.24 -3.73 10.70
CA TYR A 135 13.37 -2.30 10.47
C TYR A 135 13.23 -1.96 9.00
N ARG A 136 13.73 -2.81 8.09
CA ARG A 136 13.59 -2.60 6.63
C ARG A 136 12.17 -2.82 6.17
N TRP A 137 11.50 -3.84 6.70
CA TRP A 137 10.08 -4.04 6.44
C TRP A 137 9.28 -2.81 6.89
N ARG A 138 9.44 -2.38 8.14
CA ARG A 138 8.72 -1.21 8.66
C ARG A 138 9.03 0.07 7.89
N ALA A 139 10.29 0.30 7.53
CA ALA A 139 10.70 1.47 6.76
C ALA A 139 10.12 1.48 5.34
N ALA A 140 9.94 0.32 4.72
CA ALA A 140 9.31 0.21 3.42
C ALA A 140 7.82 0.58 3.43
N GLU A 141 7.12 0.41 4.56
CA GLU A 141 5.73 0.89 4.69
C GLU A 141 5.62 2.40 4.46
N CYS A 142 6.66 3.19 4.75
CA CYS A 142 6.65 4.64 4.51
C CYS A 142 6.54 5.02 3.02
N LEU A 143 6.76 4.07 2.10
CA LEU A 143 6.67 4.32 0.65
C LEU A 143 5.25 4.07 0.09
N PHE A 144 4.39 3.34 0.80
CA PHE A 144 3.02 3.03 0.37
C PHE A 144 1.94 3.37 1.39
N ARG A 145 2.32 3.90 2.56
CA ARG A 145 1.38 4.36 3.58
C ARG A 145 1.79 5.75 4.08
N PRO A 146 0.88 6.73 4.12
CA PRO A 146 1.13 8.02 4.75
C PRO A 146 1.56 7.87 6.22
N GLN A 147 2.49 8.71 6.66
CA GLN A 147 3.04 8.65 8.02
C GLN A 147 2.72 9.92 8.78
N LYS A 148 2.23 9.78 10.01
CA LYS A 148 2.18 10.86 10.98
C LYS A 148 3.53 10.99 11.68
N VAL A 149 4.14 12.16 11.54
CA VAL A 149 5.44 12.47 12.12
C VAL A 149 5.27 13.11 13.49
N SER A 150 5.97 12.59 14.50
CA SER A 150 6.05 13.21 15.84
C SER A 150 7.51 13.44 16.22
N ILE A 151 7.84 14.68 16.55
CA ILE A 151 9.18 15.08 17.00
C ILE A 151 9.12 15.28 18.51
N THR A 152 9.96 14.55 19.24
CA THR A 152 10.08 14.63 20.70
C THR A 152 11.54 14.84 21.08
N GLU A 153 11.82 15.14 22.36
CA GLU A 153 13.21 15.26 22.85
C GLU A 153 14.04 13.98 22.65
N GLY A 154 13.40 12.81 22.50
CA GLY A 154 14.05 11.51 22.42
C GLY A 154 14.11 10.83 21.04
N GLY A 155 13.43 11.38 20.01
CA GLY A 155 13.34 10.72 18.70
C GLY A 155 12.45 11.43 17.66
N ILE A 156 12.53 10.95 16.42
CA ILE A 156 11.68 11.37 15.29
C ILE A 156 10.88 10.14 14.90
N LEU A 157 9.59 10.13 15.27
CA LEU A 157 8.74 8.96 15.19
C LEU A 157 7.82 9.03 13.97
N LEU A 158 7.79 7.96 13.19
CA LEU A 158 6.89 7.75 12.05
C LEU A 158 5.88 6.66 12.40
N ALA A 159 4.61 7.03 12.51
CA ALA A 159 3.50 6.12 12.73
C ALA A 159 2.59 6.13 11.50
N ASP A 160 1.95 4.99 11.18
CA ASP A 160 0.95 4.94 10.12
C ASP A 160 -0.21 5.91 10.41
N GLU A 161 -0.53 6.77 9.46
CA GLU A 161 -1.55 7.82 9.64
C GLU A 161 -2.92 7.22 9.91
N GLU A 162 -3.35 6.24 9.11
CA GLU A 162 -4.64 5.57 9.26
C GLU A 162 -4.77 4.91 10.64
N THR A 163 -3.73 4.20 11.09
CA THR A 163 -3.71 3.56 12.41
C THR A 163 -3.82 4.57 13.53
N VAL A 164 -3.11 5.71 13.44
CA VAL A 164 -3.21 6.77 14.45
C VAL A 164 -4.60 7.40 14.46
N GLU A 165 -5.19 7.66 13.29
CA GLU A 165 -6.52 8.25 13.18
C GLU A 165 -7.61 7.32 13.70
N GLN A 166 -7.58 6.05 13.32
CA GLN A 166 -8.50 5.03 13.81
C GLN A 166 -8.41 4.93 15.33
N ALA A 167 -7.20 4.81 15.86
CA ALA A 167 -7.01 4.65 17.29
C ALA A 167 -7.39 5.93 18.07
N ALA A 168 -7.19 7.13 17.49
CA ALA A 168 -7.70 8.37 18.05
C ALA A 168 -9.24 8.38 18.05
N ALA A 169 -9.89 7.96 16.96
CA ALA A 169 -11.33 7.90 16.82
C ALA A 169 -11.97 6.97 17.86
N THR A 170 -11.33 5.83 18.14
CA THR A 170 -11.82 4.81 19.07
C THR A 170 -11.19 4.87 20.46
N GLY A 171 -10.30 5.83 20.73
CA GLY A 171 -9.61 5.94 22.01
C GLY A 171 -8.76 4.74 22.42
N GLY A 172 -8.30 3.93 21.47
CA GLY A 172 -7.63 2.65 21.74
C GLY A 172 -8.54 1.51 22.25
N PHE A 173 -9.86 1.71 22.38
CA PHE A 173 -10.79 0.71 22.93
C PHE A 173 -11.85 0.22 21.91
N GLY A 174 -11.65 0.45 20.61
CA GLY A 174 -12.64 0.09 19.58
C GLY A 174 -14.01 0.73 19.84
N GLY A 175 -15.10 -0.04 19.72
CA GLY A 175 -16.46 0.44 19.91
C GLY A 175 -16.75 1.05 21.31
N LEU A 176 -16.01 0.65 22.34
CA LEU A 176 -16.18 1.20 23.70
C LEU A 176 -15.61 2.62 23.82
N GLY A 177 -14.51 2.94 23.13
CA GLY A 177 -13.96 4.30 23.20
C GLY A 177 -14.76 5.31 22.38
N GLN A 178 -15.52 4.85 21.39
CA GLN A 178 -16.53 5.68 20.70
C GLN A 178 -17.65 6.11 21.66
N LEU A 179 -18.09 5.21 22.55
CA LEU A 179 -19.05 5.52 23.62
C LEU A 179 -18.46 6.47 24.67
N LEU A 180 -17.19 6.30 25.04
CA LEU A 180 -16.49 7.20 25.97
C LEU A 180 -16.35 8.63 25.43
N ARG A 181 -16.09 8.78 24.11
CA ARG A 181 -16.11 10.10 23.44
C ARG A 181 -17.49 10.74 23.48
N GLN A 182 -18.56 9.98 23.19
CA GLN A 182 -19.93 10.49 23.29
C GLN A 182 -20.29 10.94 24.71
N ALA A 183 -19.70 10.30 25.73
CA ALA A 183 -19.82 10.69 27.13
C ALA A 183 -18.91 11.87 27.55
N GLY A 184 -18.24 12.56 26.61
CA GLY A 184 -17.40 13.73 26.89
C GLY A 184 -16.06 13.40 27.54
N THR A 185 -15.64 12.12 27.53
CA THR A 185 -14.37 11.70 28.12
C THR A 185 -13.27 11.77 27.06
N VAL A 186 -12.19 12.52 27.32
CA VAL A 186 -11.04 12.59 26.41
C VAL A 186 -10.36 11.21 26.39
N PRO A 187 -10.30 10.53 25.24
CA PRO A 187 -9.60 9.26 25.18
C PRO A 187 -8.11 9.44 25.45
N ARG A 188 -7.50 8.47 26.14
CA ARG A 188 -6.04 8.46 26.33
C ARG A 188 -5.33 8.44 24.97
N SER A 189 -4.16 9.06 24.91
CA SER A 189 -3.26 8.95 23.76
C SER A 189 -3.01 7.48 23.44
N VAL A 190 -3.09 7.14 22.16
CA VAL A 190 -2.80 5.79 21.68
C VAL A 190 -1.29 5.57 21.80
N GLU A 191 -0.89 4.64 22.65
CA GLU A 191 0.49 4.18 22.72
C GLU A 191 0.68 3.11 21.64
N LEU A 192 1.28 3.51 20.51
CA LEU A 192 1.74 2.56 19.50
C LEU A 192 3.14 2.08 19.86
N ASP A 193 3.43 0.81 19.59
CA ASP A 193 4.71 0.21 19.92
C ASP A 193 5.81 0.77 19.01
N VAL A 194 6.82 1.41 19.59
CA VAL A 194 8.04 1.75 18.84
C VAL A 194 8.83 0.48 18.54
N LEU A 195 9.19 0.29 17.27
CA LEU A 195 9.97 -0.86 16.83
C LEU A 195 11.38 -0.80 17.46
N GLY A 196 11.68 -1.82 18.24
CA GLY A 196 12.91 -2.00 19.01
C GLY A 196 13.40 -3.44 18.94
N GLU A 197 14.62 -3.68 19.41
CA GLU A 197 15.20 -5.05 19.43
C GLU A 197 14.30 -6.04 20.18
N GLY A 198 13.62 -5.59 21.26
CA GLY A 198 12.75 -6.43 22.08
C GLY A 198 11.45 -6.87 21.42
N ASN A 199 10.97 -6.17 20.38
CA ASN A 199 9.70 -6.50 19.71
C ASN A 199 9.85 -6.78 18.19
N ALA A 200 11.05 -6.58 17.61
CA ALA A 200 11.31 -6.77 16.18
C ALA A 200 10.92 -8.17 15.66
N ALA A 201 11.16 -9.22 16.44
CA ALA A 201 10.80 -10.59 16.06
C ALA A 201 9.28 -10.79 15.88
N SER A 202 8.45 -9.94 16.52
CA SER A 202 6.98 -10.01 16.42
C SER A 202 6.42 -9.32 15.17
N TYR A 203 7.23 -8.51 14.47
CA TYR A 203 6.77 -7.68 13.36
C TYR A 203 6.10 -8.50 12.27
N ALA A 204 6.68 -9.63 11.85
CA ALA A 204 6.15 -10.40 10.73
C ALA A 204 4.69 -10.84 10.96
N GLY A 205 4.37 -11.31 12.16
CA GLY A 205 3.01 -11.69 12.56
C GLY A 205 2.05 -10.51 12.79
N ARG A 206 2.57 -9.28 12.78
CA ARG A 206 1.82 -8.02 12.92
C ARG A 206 1.82 -7.17 11.64
N SER A 207 2.48 -7.63 10.57
CA SER A 207 2.73 -6.83 9.37
C SER A 207 1.47 -6.32 8.68
N GLU A 208 0.32 -6.98 8.86
CA GLU A 208 -0.99 -6.54 8.33
C GLU A 208 -1.67 -5.45 9.18
N ARG A 209 -1.15 -5.17 10.38
CA ARG A 209 -1.74 -4.22 11.32
C ARG A 209 -1.18 -2.81 11.15
N PHE A 210 0.01 -2.69 10.55
CA PHE A 210 0.73 -1.42 10.37
C PHE A 210 0.87 -0.60 11.67
N ASP A 211 0.95 -1.30 12.81
CA ASP A 211 0.74 -0.73 14.14
C ASP A 211 2.03 -0.42 14.92
N MET A 212 3.19 -0.60 14.29
CA MET A 212 4.49 -0.27 14.87
C MET A 212 4.99 1.11 14.43
N VAL A 213 5.71 1.81 15.30
CA VAL A 213 6.29 3.12 15.03
C VAL A 213 7.78 2.97 14.69
N LEU A 214 8.23 3.69 13.66
CA LEU A 214 9.64 3.73 13.28
C LEU A 214 10.30 4.98 13.86
N ASP A 215 11.36 4.82 14.65
CA ASP A 215 12.21 5.94 15.06
C ASP A 215 13.32 6.16 14.02
N VAL A 216 13.26 7.29 13.32
CA VAL A 216 14.21 7.71 12.28
C VAL A 216 15.17 8.81 12.75
N ALA A 217 15.25 9.07 14.06
CA ALA A 217 16.25 10.00 14.57
C ALA A 217 17.68 9.55 14.21
N PHE A 218 18.59 10.52 14.10
CA PHE A 218 19.99 10.23 13.79
C PHE A 218 20.57 9.21 14.79
N THR A 219 21.36 8.25 14.30
CA THR A 219 21.88 7.07 15.03
C THR A 219 20.87 5.97 15.38
N ARG A 220 19.57 6.16 15.11
CA ARG A 220 18.55 5.11 15.30
C ARG A 220 18.48 4.19 14.07
N PRO A 221 18.16 2.89 14.27
CA PRO A 221 18.12 1.91 13.18
C PRO A 221 17.16 2.26 12.05
N GLY A 222 16.06 2.98 12.34
CA GLY A 222 15.04 3.29 11.33
C GLY A 222 15.57 4.19 10.20
N SER A 223 16.49 5.10 10.50
CA SER A 223 17.09 5.97 9.48
C SER A 223 17.97 5.21 8.48
N ASP A 224 18.78 4.25 8.96
CA ASP A 224 19.57 3.38 8.08
C ASP A 224 18.68 2.41 7.30
N ALA A 225 17.69 1.81 7.96
CA ALA A 225 16.74 0.92 7.29
C ALA A 225 16.01 1.60 6.13
N LEU A 226 15.53 2.83 6.32
CA LEU A 226 14.92 3.62 5.25
C LEU A 226 15.91 3.90 4.12
N ALA A 227 17.16 4.25 4.44
CA ALA A 227 18.21 4.43 3.44
C ALA A 227 18.45 3.15 2.62
N ARG A 228 18.55 1.98 3.27
CA ARG A 228 18.72 0.69 2.58
C ARG A 228 17.54 0.35 1.67
N VAL A 229 16.30 0.63 2.09
CA VAL A 229 15.10 0.41 1.27
C VAL A 229 15.12 1.30 0.03
N LEU A 230 15.42 2.60 0.20
CA LEU A 230 15.46 3.56 -0.90
C LEU A 230 16.57 3.23 -1.92
N GLU A 231 17.73 2.76 -1.47
CA GLU A 231 18.78 2.29 -2.37
C GLU A 231 18.33 1.08 -3.19
N ARG A 232 17.68 0.10 -2.57
CA ARG A 232 17.12 -1.06 -3.29
C ARG A 232 16.05 -0.62 -4.27
N TRP A 233 15.19 0.32 -3.88
CA TRP A 233 14.15 0.88 -4.75
C TRP A 233 14.74 1.53 -5.99
N VAL A 234 15.73 2.41 -5.82
CA VAL A 234 16.44 3.06 -6.93
C VAL A 234 17.17 2.03 -7.80
N ALA A 235 17.87 1.07 -7.20
CA ALA A 235 18.55 0.01 -7.94
C ALA A 235 17.56 -0.86 -8.73
N HIS A 236 16.38 -1.14 -8.19
CA HIS A 236 15.35 -1.94 -8.87
C HIS A 236 14.86 -1.28 -10.15
N PHE A 237 14.52 0.01 -10.07
CA PHE A 237 13.93 0.75 -11.19
C PHE A 237 14.94 1.32 -12.17
N LEU A 238 16.03 1.89 -11.67
CA LEU A 238 17.00 2.63 -12.49
C LEU A 238 18.25 1.81 -12.79
N LYS A 239 18.42 0.65 -12.16
CA LYS A 239 19.64 -0.18 -12.25
C LYS A 239 20.90 0.60 -11.82
N LEU A 240 20.72 1.59 -10.94
CA LEU A 240 21.78 2.42 -10.37
C LEU A 240 22.10 1.96 -8.95
N ALA A 241 23.36 1.63 -8.71
CA ALA A 241 23.87 1.41 -7.36
C ALA A 241 24.20 2.76 -6.72
N ILE A 242 23.45 3.15 -5.69
CA ILE A 242 23.66 4.38 -4.95
C ILE A 242 23.93 4.07 -3.47
N ARG A 243 24.51 5.04 -2.75
CA ARG A 243 24.67 4.98 -1.30
C ARG A 243 24.02 6.19 -0.65
N LEU A 244 23.07 5.95 0.25
CA LEU A 244 22.40 6.93 1.08
C LEU A 244 22.94 6.85 2.50
N GLN A 245 23.47 7.95 3.01
CA GLN A 245 23.96 8.05 4.39
C GLN A 245 23.05 9.01 5.17
N PRO A 246 22.34 8.53 6.22
CA PRO A 246 21.64 9.42 7.12
C PRO A 246 22.62 10.40 7.79
N VAL A 247 22.28 11.67 7.81
CA VAL A 247 23.08 12.73 8.45
C VAL A 247 22.20 13.50 9.45
N GLN A 248 22.81 14.00 10.52
CA GLN A 248 22.10 14.78 11.54
C GLN A 248 21.59 16.11 10.99
N THR A 249 22.33 16.72 10.05
CA THR A 249 21.99 18.02 9.48
C THR A 249 22.51 18.07 8.05
N ILE A 250 21.65 18.48 7.12
CA ILE A 250 22.05 18.78 5.74
C ILE A 250 22.64 20.18 5.76
N ARG A 251 23.95 20.29 5.50
CA ARG A 251 24.58 21.58 5.22
C ARG A 251 24.43 21.84 3.73
N HIS A 252 23.77 22.94 3.37
CA HIS A 252 23.85 23.42 2.00
C HIS A 252 25.26 23.98 1.80
N GLU A 253 26.08 23.28 1.02
CA GLU A 253 27.27 23.91 0.44
C GLU A 253 26.75 24.88 -0.63
N SER A 254 27.06 26.16 -0.44
CA SER A 254 26.73 27.25 -1.38
C SER A 254 27.81 27.34 -2.46
#